data_AF-A0AAD5GL68-F1
#
_entry.id   AF-A0AAD5GL68-F1
#
_cell.length_a   1.000
_cell.length_b   1.000
_cell.length_c   1.000
_cell.angle_alpha   90.00
_cell.angle_beta   90.00
_cell.angle_gamma   90.00
#
_symmetry.space_group_name_H-M   'P 1'
#
loop_
_entity.id
_entity.type
_entity.pdbx_description
1 polymer ?
#
loop_
_entity_poly.entity_id
_entity_poly.type
_entity_poly.pdbx_seq_one_letter_code
_entity_poly.pdbx_strand_id
1 'polypeptide(L)'
;MLVEKDFDISDRAGGVGKAIVTTYTVNVTSSLEIRLYWAGKGTINVPTRGTYGPLISAISVDPNYPVPRAKEKGNSVSGGVVAGIVVGAVFSIVLILGVLWWLGYLRRRDSSGLGIYVPSWFF
;
A
#
# COMPACT_ATOMS: atom_id res chain seq x y z
N MET A 1 -15.68 -22.66 -22.90
CA MET A 1 -14.98 -23.96 -23.03
C MET A 1 -14.78 -24.51 -21.63
N LEU A 2 -15.15 -25.76 -21.36
CA LEU A 2 -14.83 -26.41 -20.09
C LEU A 2 -13.35 -26.80 -20.15
N VAL A 3 -12.55 -26.29 -19.21
CA VAL A 3 -11.10 -26.55 -19.18
C VAL A 3 -10.80 -27.85 -18.45
N GLU A 4 -11.41 -28.04 -17.28
CA GLU A 4 -11.18 -29.21 -16.44
C GLU A 4 -12.53 -29.71 -15.90
N LYS A 5 -12.70 -31.03 -15.85
CA LYS A 5 -13.88 -31.71 -15.30
C LYS A 5 -13.44 -32.70 -14.23
N ASP A 6 -14.23 -32.84 -13.17
CA ASP A 6 -14.02 -33.87 -12.14
C ASP A 6 -12.63 -33.77 -11.46
N PHE A 7 -12.16 -32.54 -11.24
CA PHE A 7 -10.85 -32.27 -10.63
C PHE A 7 -10.84 -32.60 -9.14
N ASP A 8 -10.12 -33.67 -8.76
CA ASP A 8 -9.85 -34.01 -7.37
C ASP A 8 -8.51 -33.41 -6.91
N ILE A 9 -8.60 -32.41 -6.04
CA ILE A 9 -7.42 -31.71 -5.50
C ILE A 9 -6.56 -32.67 -4.67
N SER A 10 -7.17 -33.60 -3.92
CA SER A 10 -6.46 -34.50 -3.03
C SER A 10 -5.69 -35.57 -3.79
N ASP A 11 -6.26 -36.10 -4.86
CA ASP A 11 -5.58 -37.02 -5.77
C ASP A 11 -4.41 -36.31 -6.46
N ARG A 12 -4.68 -35.12 -7.02
CA ARG A 12 -3.66 -34.34 -7.73
C ARG A 12 -2.51 -33.87 -6.84
N ALA A 13 -2.81 -33.51 -5.59
CA ALA A 13 -1.81 -33.08 -4.62
C ALA A 13 -1.09 -34.27 -3.94
N GLY A 14 -1.52 -35.51 -4.19
CA GLY A 14 -0.98 -36.70 -3.54
C GLY A 14 -1.24 -36.72 -2.03
N GLY A 15 -2.43 -36.27 -1.61
CA GLY A 15 -2.89 -36.24 -0.23
C GLY A 15 -3.69 -34.99 0.16
N VAL A 16 -4.39 -35.06 1.30
CA VAL A 16 -5.20 -33.97 1.85
C VAL A 16 -4.32 -32.89 2.50
N GLY A 17 -4.70 -31.62 2.38
CA GLY A 17 -4.01 -30.49 3.03
C GLY A 17 -2.73 -30.02 2.31
N LYS A 18 -2.44 -30.57 1.13
CA LYS A 18 -1.31 -30.13 0.29
C LYS A 18 -1.78 -29.07 -0.70
N ALA A 19 -1.06 -27.95 -0.76
CA ALA A 19 -1.32 -26.91 -1.75
C ALA A 19 -0.77 -27.35 -3.11
N ILE A 20 -1.56 -27.11 -4.17
CA ILE A 20 -1.15 -27.34 -5.55
C ILE A 20 -1.52 -26.11 -6.39
N VAL A 21 -0.61 -25.71 -7.27
CA VAL A 21 -0.82 -24.64 -8.24
C VAL A 21 -1.02 -25.28 -9.61
N THR A 22 -2.14 -24.96 -10.27
CA THR A 22 -2.45 -25.44 -11.61
C THR A 22 -2.62 -24.24 -12.54
N THR A 23 -1.96 -24.28 -13.70
CA THR A 23 -1.96 -23.19 -14.68
C THR A 23 -2.70 -23.62 -15.94
N TYR A 24 -3.62 -22.78 -16.40
CA TYR A 24 -4.37 -23.02 -17.63
C TYR A 24 -4.18 -21.85 -18.59
N THR A 25 -3.67 -22.12 -19.79
CA THR A 25 -3.48 -21.12 -20.83
C THR A 25 -4.72 -21.09 -21.74
N VAL A 26 -5.39 -19.94 -21.82
CA VAL A 26 -6.60 -19.77 -22.63
C VAL A 26 -6.45 -18.52 -23.49
N ASN A 27 -6.86 -18.61 -24.76
CA ASN A 27 -6.95 -17.45 -25.64
C ASN A 27 -8.23 -16.66 -25.36
N VAL A 28 -8.10 -15.43 -24.87
CA VAL A 28 -9.23 -14.55 -24.51
C VAL A 28 -9.30 -13.40 -25.50
N THR A 29 -10.41 -13.32 -26.24
CA THR A 29 -10.63 -12.25 -27.24
C THR A 29 -11.26 -10.99 -26.64
N SER A 30 -12.09 -11.12 -25.59
CA SER A 30 -12.81 -10.00 -24.97
C SER A 30 -12.81 -10.07 -23.45
N SER A 31 -13.57 -11.01 -22.88
CA SER A 31 -13.74 -11.16 -21.44
C SER A 31 -13.46 -12.59 -21.02
N LEU A 32 -12.68 -12.76 -19.95
CA LEU A 32 -12.46 -14.04 -19.31
C LEU A 32 -13.52 -14.25 -18.23
N GLU A 33 -14.33 -15.30 -18.35
CA GLU A 33 -15.27 -15.70 -17.32
C GLU A 33 -14.82 -17.02 -16.69
N ILE A 34 -14.65 -17.01 -15.37
CA ILE A 34 -14.25 -18.19 -14.59
C ILE A 34 -15.48 -18.67 -13.82
N ARG A 35 -15.96 -19.86 -14.15
CA ARG A 35 -17.11 -20.50 -13.47
C ARG A 35 -16.63 -21.75 -12.75
N LEU A 36 -16.76 -21.75 -11.43
CA LEU A 36 -16.40 -22.87 -10.57
C LEU A 36 -17.67 -23.62 -10.20
N TYR A 37 -17.86 -24.79 -10.80
CA TYR A 37 -18.98 -25.66 -10.48
C TYR A 37 -18.51 -26.79 -9.59
N TRP A 38 -19.15 -26.93 -8.43
CA TRP A 38 -18.93 -28.05 -7.55
C TRP A 38 -20.02 -29.09 -7.77
N ALA A 39 -19.61 -30.27 -8.24
CA ALA A 39 -20.52 -31.38 -8.56
C ALA A 39 -21.08 -32.09 -7.31
N GLY A 40 -20.88 -31.54 -6.11
CA GLY A 40 -21.69 -31.82 -4.94
C GLY A 40 -21.88 -33.31 -4.66
N LYS A 41 -20.86 -33.97 -4.12
CA LYS A 41 -21.08 -35.14 -3.27
C LYS A 41 -21.27 -34.77 -1.81
N GLY A 42 -21.72 -33.53 -1.50
CA GLY A 42 -22.01 -32.95 -0.17
C GLY A 42 -22.59 -33.90 0.88
N THR A 43 -22.12 -33.80 2.12
CA THR A 43 -22.85 -34.31 3.27
C THR A 43 -22.81 -33.28 4.43
N ILE A 44 -23.70 -33.41 5.41
CA ILE A 44 -24.17 -32.31 6.28
C ILE A 44 -23.61 -32.30 7.72
N ASN A 45 -22.61 -33.11 8.05
CA ASN A 45 -22.21 -33.41 9.41
C ASN A 45 -20.67 -33.49 9.55
N VAL A 46 -20.12 -32.81 10.55
CA VAL A 46 -18.70 -32.88 10.97
C VAL A 46 -18.70 -33.29 12.44
N PRO A 47 -18.07 -34.41 12.87
CA PRO A 47 -17.12 -35.29 12.17
C PRO A 47 -17.78 -36.41 11.33
N THR A 48 -19.04 -36.25 10.93
CA THR A 48 -20.03 -37.33 10.77
C THR A 48 -20.78 -37.36 9.43
N ARG A 49 -20.17 -37.57 8.27
CA ARG A 49 -20.77 -37.42 6.91
C ARG A 49 -20.77 -35.96 6.47
N GLY A 50 -19.70 -35.56 5.79
CA GLY A 50 -19.57 -34.29 5.08
C GLY A 50 -18.88 -34.43 3.73
N THR A 51 -19.17 -33.56 2.76
CA THR A 51 -18.31 -33.39 1.58
C THR A 51 -18.10 -31.92 1.40
N TYR A 52 -16.89 -31.52 1.74
CA TYR A 52 -16.46 -30.15 1.78
C TYR A 52 -16.24 -29.66 0.36
N GLY A 53 -16.67 -28.43 0.09
CA GLY A 53 -16.45 -27.78 -1.19
C GLY A 53 -14.96 -27.58 -1.49
N PRO A 54 -14.60 -27.24 -2.73
CA PRO A 54 -13.22 -27.05 -3.14
C PRO A 54 -12.64 -25.85 -2.40
N LEU A 55 -11.52 -26.05 -1.71
CA LEU A 55 -10.74 -24.99 -1.08
C LEU A 55 -9.83 -24.37 -2.14
N ILE A 56 -10.25 -23.24 -2.71
CA ILE A 56 -9.44 -22.45 -3.65
C ILE A 56 -8.91 -21.23 -2.90
N SER A 57 -7.59 -21.12 -2.76
CA SER A 57 -6.97 -20.01 -2.02
C SER A 57 -6.81 -18.75 -2.87
N ALA A 58 -6.47 -18.90 -4.15
CA ALA A 58 -6.14 -17.77 -5.02
C ALA A 58 -6.28 -18.15 -6.51
N ILE A 59 -6.62 -17.16 -7.33
CA ILE A 59 -6.64 -17.25 -8.79
C ILE A 59 -5.78 -16.09 -9.30
N SER A 60 -4.74 -16.40 -10.08
CA SER A 60 -3.94 -15.40 -10.80
C SER A 60 -4.26 -15.46 -12.28
N VAL A 61 -4.33 -14.30 -12.94
CA VAL A 61 -4.50 -14.19 -14.38
C VAL A 61 -3.34 -13.37 -14.92
N ASP A 62 -2.39 -14.08 -15.53
CA ASP A 62 -1.18 -13.50 -16.09
C ASP A 62 -1.28 -13.46 -17.62
N PRO A 63 -1.22 -12.27 -18.26
CA PRO A 63 -1.19 -12.16 -19.70
C PRO A 63 0.15 -12.68 -20.22
N ASN A 64 0.12 -13.60 -21.19
CA ASN A 64 1.34 -14.12 -21.85
C ASN A 64 1.94 -13.15 -22.89
N TYR A 65 1.52 -11.89 -22.85
CA TYR A 65 2.00 -10.84 -23.74
C TYR A 65 2.44 -9.64 -22.91
N PRO A 66 3.37 -8.81 -23.41
CA PRO A 66 3.81 -7.62 -22.69
C PRO A 66 2.62 -6.68 -22.52
N VAL A 67 2.00 -6.70 -21.33
CA VAL A 67 1.08 -5.64 -20.94
C VAL A 67 1.88 -4.38 -20.69
N PRO A 68 1.50 -3.23 -21.29
CA PRO A 68 2.04 -1.96 -20.85
C PRO A 68 1.66 -1.84 -19.38
N ARG A 69 2.65 -2.02 -18.49
CA ARG A 69 2.44 -1.85 -17.05
C ARG A 69 1.83 -0.47 -16.87
N ALA A 70 0.57 -0.42 -16.44
CA ALA A 70 0.04 0.80 -15.88
C ALA A 70 1.06 1.21 -14.82
N LYS A 71 1.75 2.34 -15.04
CA LYS A 71 2.75 2.85 -14.11
C LYS A 71 2.15 2.73 -12.73
N GLU A 72 2.60 1.76 -11.94
CA GLU A 72 2.37 1.80 -10.51
C GLU A 72 3.01 3.11 -10.10
N LYS A 73 2.15 4.10 -9.82
CA LYS A 73 2.56 5.39 -9.31
C LYS A 73 2.97 5.13 -7.88
N GLY A 74 4.10 4.42 -7.73
CA GLY A 74 4.77 4.24 -6.46
C GLY A 74 4.93 5.61 -5.88
N ASN A 75 4.54 5.73 -4.61
CA ASN A 75 4.49 6.96 -3.84
C ASN A 75 5.92 7.47 -3.58
N SER A 76 6.64 7.77 -4.66
CA SER A 76 8.00 8.26 -4.66
C SER A 76 7.89 9.77 -4.49
N VAL A 77 8.32 10.23 -3.32
CA VAL A 77 8.45 11.66 -3.05
C VAL A 77 9.40 12.22 -4.10
N SER A 78 8.89 13.09 -4.97
CA SER A 78 9.68 13.69 -6.04
C SER A 78 10.90 14.39 -5.45
N GLY A 79 12.07 14.24 -6.07
CA GLY A 79 13.30 14.88 -5.60
C GLY A 79 13.16 16.40 -5.44
N GLY A 80 12.26 17.02 -6.20
CA GLY A 80 11.91 18.44 -6.05
C GLY A 80 11.22 18.78 -4.72
N VAL A 81 10.39 17.88 -4.17
CA VAL A 81 9.74 18.07 -2.86
C VAL A 81 10.78 17.98 -1.75
N VAL A 82 11.70 17.01 -1.84
CA VAL A 82 12.80 16.88 -0.88
C VAL A 82 13.71 18.11 -0.92
N ALA A 83 14.09 18.56 -2.12
CA ALA A 83 14.91 19.76 -2.29
C ALA A 83 14.24 21.02 -1.71
N GLY A 84 12.92 21.18 -1.91
CA GLY A 84 12.16 22.29 -1.36
C GLY A 84 12.17 22.33 0.17
N ILE A 85 11.99 21.17 0.83
CA ILE A 85 12.01 21.07 2.30
C ILE A 85 13.39 21.44 2.84
N VAL A 86 14.48 20.96 2.21
CA VAL A 86 15.85 21.26 2.64
C VAL A 86 16.15 22.75 2.56
N VAL A 87 15.81 23.39 1.43
CA VAL A 87 16.04 24.83 1.24
C VAL A 87 15.23 25.66 2.25
N GLY A 88 13.95 25.29 2.45
CA GLY A 88 13.08 25.95 3.42
C GLY A 88 13.64 25.87 4.85
N ALA A 89 14.06 24.68 5.29
CA ALA A 89 14.62 24.47 6.62
C ALA A 89 15.89 25.30 6.86
N VAL A 90 16.81 25.30 5.88
CA VAL A 90 18.06 26.08 5.98
C VAL A 90 17.76 27.58 6.05
N PHE A 91 16.84 28.07 5.19
CA PHE A 91 16.45 29.48 5.19
C PHE A 91 15.81 29.90 6.51
N SER A 92 14.93 29.08 7.07
CA SER A 92 14.32 29.33 8.38
C SER A 92 15.36 29.44 9.50
N ILE A 93 16.38 28.58 9.52
CA ILE A 93 17.45 28.63 10.54
C ILE A 93 18.24 29.93 10.43
N VAL A 94 18.62 30.33 9.20
CA VAL A 94 19.37 31.57 8.96
C VAL A 94 18.55 32.79 9.37
N LEU A 95 17.25 32.82 9.07
CA LEU A 95 16.35 33.89 9.51
C LEU A 95 16.29 33.99 11.04
N ILE A 96 16.13 32.86 11.73
CA ILE A 96 16.06 32.83 13.19
C ILE A 96 17.37 33.34 13.81
N LEU A 97 18.53 32.89 13.30
CA LEU A 97 19.83 33.37 13.76
C LEU A 97 20.05 34.85 13.47
N GLY A 98 19.63 35.33 12.30
CA GLY A 98 19.69 36.74 11.93
C GLY A 98 18.85 37.62 12.85
N VAL A 99 17.61 37.21 13.13
CA VAL A 99 16.71 37.92 14.06
C VAL A 99 17.25 37.87 15.50
N LEU A 100 17.76 36.73 15.96
CA LEU A 100 18.38 36.60 17.28
C LEU A 100 19.63 37.48 17.40
N TRP A 101 20.45 37.56 16.36
CA TRP A 101 21.61 38.45 16.34
C TRP A 101 21.17 39.91 16.33
N TRP A 102 20.17 40.27 15.54
CA TRP A 102 19.64 41.63 15.49
C TRP A 102 19.05 42.06 16.83
N LEU A 103 18.19 41.22 17.44
CA LEU A 103 17.63 41.44 18.77
C LEU A 103 18.68 41.41 19.87
N GLY A 104 19.71 40.56 19.78
CA GLY A 104 20.81 40.49 20.74
C GLY A 104 21.79 41.66 20.62
N TYR A 105 22.02 42.14 19.40
CA TYR A 105 22.85 43.31 19.11
C TYR A 105 22.13 44.61 19.50
N LEU A 106 20.82 44.71 19.25
CA LEU A 106 19.97 45.75 19.83
C LEU A 106 19.97 45.66 21.35
N ARG A 107 19.79 44.49 21.96
CA ARG A 107 19.90 44.30 23.42
C ARG A 107 21.25 44.77 23.99
N ARG A 108 22.37 44.56 23.27
CA ARG A 108 23.68 45.10 23.66
C ARG A 108 23.78 46.62 23.51
N ARG A 109 23.02 47.23 22.60
CA ARG A 109 22.92 48.70 22.49
C ARG A 109 21.90 49.31 23.46
N ASP A 110 20.94 48.53 23.93
CA ASP A 110 19.83 48.96 24.79
C ASP A 110 20.05 48.63 26.28
N SER A 111 21.29 48.30 26.69
CA SER A 111 21.66 48.13 28.11
C SER A 111 22.13 49.42 28.77
N SER A 112 21.50 50.54 28.42
CA SER A 112 21.47 51.74 29.26
C SER A 112 20.10 52.40 29.13
N GLY A 113 19.14 51.82 29.85
CA GLY A 113 17.87 52.46 30.21
C GLY A 113 16.73 52.23 29.23
N LEU A 114 15.94 51.18 29.45
CA LEU A 114 14.49 51.20 29.19
C LEU A 114 13.84 50.14 30.06
N GLY A 115 13.25 50.61 31.16
CA GLY A 115 12.41 49.83 32.04
C GLY A 115 11.21 49.28 31.27
N ILE A 116 10.98 48.00 31.49
CA ILE A 116 9.69 47.29 31.47
C ILE A 116 8.49 48.17 31.04
N TYR A 117 8.21 48.24 29.74
CA TYR A 117 6.91 48.70 29.25
C TYR A 117 6.05 47.47 28.97
N VAL A 118 5.26 47.07 29.96
CA VAL A 118 4.14 46.14 29.76
C VAL A 118 2.95 46.98 29.28
N PRO A 119 2.39 46.76 28.08
CA PRO A 119 1.25 47.53 27.62
C PRO A 119 0.01 47.20 28.47
N SER A 120 -0.41 48.18 29.28
CA SER A 120 -1.60 48.17 30.14
C SER A 120 -2.90 48.38 29.34
N TRP A 121 -3.15 47.51 28.36
CA TRP A 121 -4.40 47.46 27.58
C TRP A 121 -5.00 46.04 27.50
N PHE A 122 -4.61 45.16 28.41
CA PHE A 122 -5.10 43.77 28.49
C PHE A 122 -5.79 43.45 29.83
N PHE A 123 -6.63 44.37 30.31
CA PHE A 123 -7.70 44.12 31.27
C PHE A 123 -9.00 44.75 30.78
#